data_AF-A0A0Q4S5A0-F1
#
_entry.id   AF-A0A0Q4S5A0-F1
#
_cell.length_a   1.000
_cell.length_b   1.000
_cell.length_c   1.000
_cell.angle_alpha   90.00
_cell.angle_beta   90.00
_cell.angle_gamma   90.00
#
_symmetry.space_group_name_H-M   'P 1'
#
loop_
_entity.id
_entity.type
_entity.pdbx_description
1 polymer ?
#
loop_
_entity_poly.entity_id
_entity_poly.type
_entity_poly.pdbx_seq_one_letter_code
_entity_poly.pdbx_strand_id
1 'polypeptide(L)'
;MKPQYLFILCLLIGCQKPKPVNQLVDKLPESKKEVIAEKDNFLKTDTISISDYGETSKDNYILAHLLDQKADKDSIVTAKYQLDFYQNKTKTTSSKITIEGVDKGSEWSAIYGLGTESAKSSPFIQISFGYPACGYNQSHYLYYFKNNETQLVYDWYTMSDSGWGSWVEFENPVKANAESFYCKTVSFEPDDNDENMGTVKHSDSMVFRLSGNRWKSQLLSAKDKTYFEKKMSFDDFHKQE
;
A
#
# COMPACT_ATOMS: atom_id res chain seq x y z
N MET A 1 -25.89 -64.42 -35.34
CA MET A 1 -26.08 -63.89 -33.97
C MET A 1 -24.73 -63.48 -33.41
N LYS A 2 -24.65 -62.21 -32.98
CA LYS A 2 -23.71 -61.54 -32.04
C LYS A 2 -22.20 -61.47 -32.37
N PRO A 3 -21.72 -60.31 -32.86
CA PRO A 3 -20.36 -59.85 -32.59
C PRO A 3 -20.27 -59.17 -31.20
N GLN A 4 -19.13 -59.38 -30.54
CA GLN A 4 -18.78 -58.83 -29.23
C GLN A 4 -18.45 -57.33 -29.34
N TYR A 5 -19.05 -56.52 -28.47
CA TYR A 5 -18.78 -55.10 -28.32
C TYR A 5 -17.43 -54.89 -27.65
N LEU A 6 -16.51 -54.18 -28.31
CA LEU A 6 -15.36 -53.53 -27.68
C LEU A 6 -15.60 -52.02 -27.72
N PHE A 7 -16.11 -51.47 -26.62
CA PHE A 7 -16.19 -50.03 -26.38
C PHE A 7 -14.81 -49.55 -25.94
N ILE A 8 -14.07 -48.86 -26.81
CA ILE A 8 -12.90 -48.07 -26.42
C ILE A 8 -13.34 -46.60 -26.44
N LEU A 9 -13.64 -46.09 -25.25
CA LEU A 9 -13.89 -44.68 -24.97
C LEU A 9 -12.51 -44.03 -24.72
N CYS A 10 -11.85 -43.52 -25.75
CA CYS A 10 -10.67 -42.66 -25.57
C CYS A 10 -11.12 -41.28 -25.10
N LEU A 11 -11.06 -41.07 -23.78
CA LEU A 11 -11.14 -39.77 -23.12
C LEU A 11 -10.00 -38.88 -23.65
N LEU A 12 -10.35 -37.92 -24.51
CA LEU A 12 -9.49 -36.79 -24.84
C LEU A 12 -9.42 -35.86 -23.62
N ILE A 13 -8.51 -36.15 -22.69
CA ILE A 13 -8.13 -35.23 -21.62
C ILE A 13 -7.27 -34.16 -22.27
N GLY A 14 -7.92 -33.09 -22.73
CA GLY A 14 -7.23 -31.87 -23.14
C GLY A 14 -6.54 -31.24 -21.94
N CYS A 15 -5.20 -31.25 -21.93
CA CYS A 15 -4.41 -30.36 -21.08
C CYS A 15 -4.68 -28.90 -21.49
N GLN A 16 -5.69 -28.28 -20.88
CA GLN A 16 -5.78 -26.83 -20.87
C GLN A 16 -4.65 -26.31 -19.96
N LYS A 17 -3.62 -25.73 -20.60
CA LYS A 17 -2.62 -24.93 -19.92
C LYS A 17 -3.35 -23.87 -19.07
N PRO A 18 -2.99 -23.67 -17.78
CA PRO A 18 -3.57 -22.58 -17.01
C PRO A 18 -3.22 -21.25 -17.70
N LYS A 19 -4.24 -20.43 -17.96
CA LYS A 19 -4.08 -19.08 -18.50
C LYS A 19 -3.32 -18.24 -17.48
N PRO A 20 -2.38 -17.38 -17.89
CA PRO A 20 -1.76 -16.44 -16.97
C PRO A 20 -2.84 -15.49 -16.45
N VAL A 21 -2.94 -15.37 -15.12
CA VAL A 21 -3.77 -14.38 -14.44
C VAL A 21 -3.07 -13.03 -14.57
N ASN A 22 -3.14 -12.43 -15.76
CA ASN A 22 -2.82 -11.02 -15.95
C ASN A 22 -4.04 -10.21 -15.55
N GLN A 23 -4.27 -10.07 -14.25
CA GLN A 23 -5.13 -9.00 -13.74
C GLN A 23 -4.26 -7.74 -13.63
N LEU A 24 -4.24 -6.96 -14.72
CA LEU A 24 -3.90 -5.54 -14.61
C LEU A 24 -5.00 -4.91 -13.75
N VAL A 25 -4.67 -4.61 -12.50
CA VAL A 25 -5.56 -3.85 -11.63
C VAL A 25 -5.40 -2.38 -12.03
N ASP A 26 -6.14 -1.96 -13.05
CA ASP A 26 -6.33 -0.53 -13.35
C ASP A 26 -7.28 0.06 -12.29
N LYS A 27 -6.81 0.17 -11.03
CA LYS A 27 -7.40 1.14 -10.10
C LYS A 27 -6.62 2.44 -10.28
N LEU A 28 -6.93 3.14 -11.37
CA LEU A 28 -6.43 4.49 -11.60
C LEU A 28 -7.26 5.44 -10.72
N PRO A 29 -6.67 6.15 -9.74
CA PRO A 29 -7.25 7.42 -9.35
C PRO A 29 -7.11 8.36 -10.55
N GLU A 30 -8.24 8.88 -10.98
CA GLU A 30 -8.34 9.86 -12.05
C GLU A 30 -7.42 11.04 -11.71
N SER A 31 -6.33 11.21 -12.47
CA SER A 31 -5.51 12.41 -12.39
C SER A 31 -6.31 13.54 -13.02
N LYS A 32 -7.16 14.18 -12.22
CA LYS A 32 -7.74 15.47 -12.56
C LYS A 32 -6.70 16.53 -12.22
N LYS A 33 -6.21 17.21 -13.24
CA LYS A 33 -5.65 18.56 -13.06
C LYS A 33 -6.81 19.45 -12.60
N GLU A 34 -6.97 19.59 -11.29
CA GLU A 34 -7.87 20.61 -10.75
C GLU A 34 -7.13 21.95 -10.72
N VAL A 35 -7.58 22.80 -11.64
CA VAL A 35 -7.46 24.26 -11.64
C VAL A 35 -7.65 24.79 -10.23
N ILE A 36 -6.86 25.81 -9.87
CA ILE A 36 -6.93 26.60 -8.62
C ILE A 36 -8.40 26.76 -8.20
N ALA A 37 -8.85 25.93 -7.27
CA ALA A 37 -10.24 25.85 -6.84
C ALA A 37 -10.53 26.89 -5.75
N GLU A 38 -11.79 27.30 -5.72
CA GLU A 38 -12.42 28.28 -4.83
C GLU A 38 -12.15 28.00 -3.34
N LYS A 39 -12.49 28.98 -2.47
CA LYS A 39 -12.42 28.86 -1.01
C LYS A 39 -13.17 27.61 -0.53
N ASP A 40 -12.47 26.50 -0.42
CA ASP A 40 -12.97 25.31 0.26
C ASP A 40 -13.06 25.61 1.76
N ASN A 41 -14.24 25.40 2.35
CA ASN A 41 -14.43 25.47 3.79
C ASN A 41 -13.91 24.17 4.42
N PHE A 42 -12.62 24.12 4.73
CA PHE A 42 -12.01 22.97 5.40
C PHE A 42 -12.46 22.87 6.86
N LEU A 43 -12.88 21.67 7.28
CA LEU A 43 -13.32 21.40 8.66
C LEU A 43 -12.13 21.43 9.64
N LYS A 44 -10.97 20.93 9.19
CA LYS A 44 -9.71 20.88 9.92
C LYS A 44 -8.56 20.88 8.91
N THR A 45 -7.42 21.42 9.28
CA THR A 45 -6.17 21.28 8.50
C THR A 45 -5.07 20.79 9.43
N ASP A 46 -4.43 19.68 9.05
CA ASP A 46 -3.25 19.12 9.72
C ASP A 46 -2.01 19.35 8.84
N THR A 47 -0.87 19.67 9.47
CA THR A 47 0.42 19.79 8.77
C THR A 47 1.22 18.51 8.98
N ILE A 48 1.56 17.82 7.89
CA ILE A 48 2.37 16.61 7.90
C ILE A 48 3.80 16.99 7.51
N SER A 49 4.73 16.85 8.46
CA SER A 49 6.16 16.98 8.18
C SER A 49 6.66 15.71 7.49
N ILE A 50 7.49 15.87 6.45
CA ILE A 50 8.09 14.74 5.75
C ILE A 50 9.47 14.50 6.37
N SER A 51 9.67 13.29 6.89
CA SER A 51 10.93 12.90 7.52
C SER A 51 11.89 12.22 6.53
N ASP A 52 13.17 12.47 6.74
CA ASP A 52 14.33 11.91 6.04
C ASP A 52 15.32 11.44 7.11
N TYR A 53 15.32 10.15 7.44
CA TYR A 53 16.20 9.54 8.46
C TYR A 53 16.30 10.31 9.79
N GLY A 54 15.15 10.71 10.34
CA GLY A 54 15.08 11.41 11.63
C GLY A 54 15.20 12.94 11.55
N GLU A 55 15.56 13.49 10.39
CA GLU A 55 15.46 14.93 10.13
C GLU A 55 14.14 15.24 9.41
N THR A 56 13.39 16.23 9.91
CA THR A 56 12.17 16.70 9.25
C THR A 56 12.49 17.81 8.26
N SER A 57 11.95 17.70 7.04
CA SER A 57 12.07 18.77 6.06
C SER A 57 11.30 20.00 6.54
N LYS A 58 11.98 21.15 6.61
CA LYS A 58 11.36 22.43 7.00
C LYS A 58 10.61 23.12 5.86
N ASP A 59 10.97 22.79 4.62
CA ASP A 59 10.49 23.47 3.43
C ASP A 59 9.54 22.61 2.59
N ASN A 60 9.53 21.28 2.80
CA ASN A 60 8.62 20.35 2.16
C ASN A 60 7.67 19.75 3.19
N TYR A 61 6.37 19.87 2.96
CA TYR A 61 5.34 19.40 3.87
C TYR A 61 4.05 19.12 3.10
N ILE A 62 3.10 18.48 3.76
CA ILE A 62 1.77 18.20 3.21
C ILE A 62 0.75 18.83 4.14
N LEU A 63 -0.25 19.52 3.59
CA LEU A 63 -1.42 19.94 4.35
C LEU A 63 -2.55 18.93 4.09
N ALA A 64 -3.05 18.29 5.14
CA ALA A 64 -4.21 17.43 5.08
C ALA A 64 -5.45 18.22 5.51
N HIS A 65 -6.26 18.61 4.52
CA HIS A 65 -7.51 19.32 4.72
C HIS A 65 -8.67 18.34 4.82
N LEU A 66 -9.32 18.29 5.99
CA LEU A 66 -10.54 17.52 6.18
C LEU A 66 -11.70 18.21 5.46
N LEU A 67 -12.27 17.54 4.47
CA LEU A 67 -13.37 18.04 3.65
C LEU A 67 -14.75 17.65 4.21
N ASP A 68 -14.87 16.39 4.66
CA ASP A 68 -16.12 15.80 5.13
C ASP A 68 -15.80 14.66 6.10
N GLN A 69 -16.64 14.48 7.12
CA GLN A 69 -16.53 13.38 8.07
C GLN A 69 -17.93 12.92 8.48
N LYS A 70 -18.20 11.62 8.37
CA LYS A 70 -19.51 11.03 8.68
C LYS A 70 -19.33 9.69 9.36
N ALA A 71 -20.13 9.44 10.39
CA ALA A 71 -20.29 8.12 10.97
C ALA A 71 -21.46 7.40 10.28
N ASP A 72 -21.29 6.11 10.01
CA ASP A 72 -22.39 5.27 9.55
C ASP A 72 -23.22 4.74 10.74
N LYS A 73 -24.13 3.81 10.46
CA LYS A 73 -25.03 3.22 11.48
C LYS A 73 -24.28 2.39 12.52
N ASP A 74 -23.11 1.87 12.16
CA ASP A 74 -22.27 1.04 13.00
C ASP A 74 -21.19 1.88 13.71
N SER A 75 -21.32 3.21 13.66
CA SER A 75 -20.37 4.19 14.21
C SER A 75 -18.98 4.15 13.55
N ILE A 76 -18.87 3.56 12.35
CA ILE A 76 -17.63 3.60 11.57
C ILE A 76 -17.51 4.98 10.95
N VAL A 77 -16.46 5.70 11.33
CA VAL A 77 -16.21 7.06 10.84
C VAL A 77 -15.47 7.01 9.52
N THR A 78 -16.07 7.56 8.47
CA THR A 78 -15.44 7.80 7.18
C THR A 78 -15.09 9.27 7.03
N ALA A 79 -13.83 9.56 6.69
CA ALA A 79 -13.33 10.91 6.48
C ALA A 79 -12.79 11.10 5.05
N LYS A 80 -13.06 12.26 4.46
CA LYS A 80 -12.54 12.64 3.15
C LYS A 80 -11.54 13.76 3.33
N TYR A 81 -10.35 13.58 2.76
CA TYR A 81 -9.27 14.55 2.83
C TYR A 81 -8.84 15.04 1.46
N GLN A 82 -8.39 16.28 1.40
CA GLN A 82 -7.51 16.79 0.36
C GLN A 82 -6.10 16.95 0.94
N LEU A 83 -5.13 16.30 0.30
CA LEU A 83 -3.72 16.43 0.59
C LEU A 83 -3.11 17.44 -0.38
N ASP A 84 -2.67 18.59 0.14
CA ASP A 84 -1.96 19.61 -0.61
C ASP A 84 -0.45 19.47 -0.39
N PHE A 85 0.28 19.25 -1.48
CA PHE A 85 1.72 18.98 -1.44
C PHE A 85 2.52 20.26 -1.63
N TYR A 86 3.38 20.58 -0.67
CA TYR A 86 4.25 21.74 -0.71
C TYR A 86 5.71 21.31 -0.89
N GLN A 87 6.36 21.89 -1.90
CA GLN A 87 7.81 21.78 -2.10
C GLN A 87 8.40 23.19 -2.07
N ASN A 88 9.46 23.39 -1.28
CA ASN A 88 10.05 24.71 -1.06
C ASN A 88 8.99 25.78 -0.69
N LYS A 89 8.05 25.40 0.20
CA LYS A 89 6.91 26.22 0.65
C LYS A 89 5.93 26.65 -0.45
N THR A 90 6.05 26.09 -1.64
CA THR A 90 5.12 26.35 -2.76
C THR A 90 4.23 25.14 -2.95
N LYS A 91 2.90 25.36 -3.00
CA LYS A 91 1.96 24.31 -3.34
C LYS A 91 2.22 23.84 -4.77
N THR A 92 2.46 22.56 -4.94
CA THR A 92 2.74 21.94 -6.24
C THR A 92 1.51 21.26 -6.82
N THR A 93 0.79 20.49 -6.01
CA THR A 93 -0.38 19.71 -6.46
C THR A 93 -1.24 19.29 -5.27
N SER A 94 -2.40 18.71 -5.56
CA SER A 94 -3.35 18.18 -4.57
C SER A 94 -3.75 16.75 -4.91
N SER A 95 -4.14 15.96 -3.90
CA SER A 95 -4.74 14.64 -4.06
C SER A 95 -5.90 14.47 -3.09
N LYS A 96 -7.00 13.82 -3.50
CA LYS A 96 -8.15 13.54 -2.63
C LYS A 96 -8.13 12.06 -2.23
N ILE A 97 -8.31 11.79 -0.94
CA ILE A 97 -8.38 10.43 -0.38
C ILE A 97 -9.59 10.27 0.53
N THR A 98 -10.02 9.03 0.72
CA THR A 98 -11.08 8.66 1.66
C THR A 98 -10.51 7.62 2.62
N ILE A 99 -10.71 7.83 3.91
CA ILE A 99 -10.27 6.94 4.97
C ILE A 99 -11.51 6.42 5.70
N GLU A 100 -11.64 5.11 5.79
CA GLU A 100 -12.68 4.43 6.57
C GLU A 100 -12.10 4.01 7.92
N GLY A 101 -12.95 3.97 8.96
CA GLY A 101 -12.52 3.57 10.31
C GLY A 101 -11.61 4.59 11.00
N VAL A 102 -11.89 5.88 10.88
CA VAL A 102 -11.08 6.93 11.53
C VAL A 102 -11.31 6.97 13.03
N ASP A 103 -10.29 6.56 13.79
CA ASP A 103 -10.31 6.62 15.25
C ASP A 103 -9.92 7.99 15.78
N LYS A 104 -10.56 8.41 16.88
CA LYS A 104 -10.18 9.64 17.60
C LYS A 104 -8.76 9.49 18.14
N GLY A 105 -7.89 10.45 17.83
CA GLY A 105 -6.48 10.40 18.18
C GLY A 105 -5.59 9.81 17.10
N SER A 106 -6.14 9.48 15.93
CA SER A 106 -5.33 9.17 14.75
C SER A 106 -4.45 10.35 14.35
N GLU A 107 -3.22 10.05 13.95
CA GLU A 107 -2.19 11.01 13.58
C GLU A 107 -1.69 10.75 12.15
N TRP A 108 -1.09 11.78 11.56
CA TRP A 108 -0.44 11.71 10.26
C TRP A 108 1.06 11.54 10.42
N SER A 109 1.67 10.75 9.54
CA SER A 109 3.13 10.73 9.35
C SER A 109 3.50 10.65 7.88
N ALA A 110 4.70 11.10 7.54
CA ALA A 110 5.23 10.95 6.19
C ALA A 110 6.75 10.73 6.19
N ILE A 111 7.20 9.86 5.30
CA ILE A 111 8.62 9.54 5.07
C ILE A 111 8.93 9.58 3.57
N TYR A 112 10.15 9.97 3.20
CA TYR A 112 10.62 9.77 1.82
C TYR A 112 10.89 8.29 1.55
N GLY A 113 10.64 7.88 0.31
CA GLY A 113 11.02 6.58 -0.24
C GLY A 113 10.05 5.44 -0.01
N LEU A 114 10.61 4.22 0.06
CA LEU A 114 9.85 2.97 0.10
C LEU A 114 9.88 2.28 1.48
N GLY A 115 10.36 2.96 2.53
CA GLY A 115 10.29 2.46 3.92
C GLY A 115 11.58 1.81 4.45
N THR A 116 12.55 1.48 3.59
CA THR A 116 13.88 0.97 3.97
C THR A 116 14.96 1.71 3.18
N GLU A 117 16.06 2.13 3.84
CA GLU A 117 17.26 2.79 3.26
C GLU A 117 17.06 3.45 1.88
N SER A 118 16.13 4.39 1.76
CA SER A 118 15.83 5.13 0.56
C SER A 118 16.57 6.46 0.59
N ALA A 119 17.53 6.59 -0.33
CA ALA A 119 18.36 7.76 -0.53
C ALA A 119 17.65 9.10 -0.30
N LYS A 120 18.34 10.03 0.38
CA LYS A 120 18.01 11.45 0.36
C LYS A 120 17.55 11.84 -1.05
N SER A 121 16.40 12.49 -1.17
CA SER A 121 15.77 12.88 -2.44
C SER A 121 15.06 11.77 -3.25
N SER A 122 14.56 10.71 -2.61
CA SER A 122 13.64 9.79 -3.28
C SER A 122 12.42 10.53 -3.87
N PRO A 123 11.99 10.22 -5.10
CA PRO A 123 10.78 10.79 -5.68
C PRO A 123 9.51 10.18 -5.08
N PHE A 124 9.62 9.24 -4.15
CA PHE A 124 8.49 8.64 -3.45
C PHE A 124 8.29 9.27 -2.08
N ILE A 125 7.03 9.37 -1.67
CA ILE A 125 6.64 9.73 -0.31
C ILE A 125 5.60 8.72 0.15
N GLN A 126 5.84 8.08 1.29
CA GLN A 126 4.81 7.35 2.00
C GLN A 126 4.14 8.27 3.01
N ILE A 127 2.81 8.25 3.01
CA ILE A 127 1.98 8.97 3.97
C ILE A 127 1.18 7.91 4.73
N SER A 128 1.21 7.98 6.05
CA SER A 128 0.46 7.08 6.92
C SER A 128 -0.53 7.87 7.76
N PHE A 129 -1.68 7.26 8.01
CA PHE A 129 -2.70 7.77 8.92
C PHE A 129 -3.24 6.64 9.78
N GLY A 130 -3.22 6.83 11.09
CA GLY A 130 -3.77 5.88 12.04
C GLY A 130 -3.43 6.22 13.48
N TYR A 131 -3.93 5.42 14.40
CA TYR A 131 -3.71 5.64 15.83
C TYR A 131 -2.27 5.20 16.22
N PRO A 132 -1.47 6.07 16.85
CA PRO A 132 -0.07 5.79 17.18
C PRO A 132 0.04 4.93 18.45
N ALA A 133 -0.55 3.73 18.44
CA ALA A 133 -0.35 2.74 19.49
C ALA A 133 -0.13 1.35 18.90
N CYS A 134 0.47 0.46 19.71
CA CYS A 134 0.63 -0.95 19.36
C CYS A 134 -0.75 -1.58 19.11
N GLY A 135 -0.90 -2.28 17.99
CA GLY A 135 -2.11 -3.04 17.66
C GLY A 135 -3.15 -2.30 16.84
N TYR A 136 -2.81 -1.17 16.24
CA TYR A 136 -3.77 -0.37 15.48
C TYR A 136 -3.55 -0.40 13.99
N ASN A 137 -4.69 -0.21 13.35
CA ASN A 137 -4.88 -0.15 11.94
C ASN A 137 -4.34 1.16 11.38
N GLN A 138 -3.55 1.06 10.31
CA GLN A 138 -3.01 2.23 9.62
C GLN A 138 -3.32 2.17 8.13
N SER A 139 -3.79 3.29 7.60
CA SER A 139 -3.91 3.49 6.15
C SER A 139 -2.63 4.12 5.63
N HIS A 140 -2.12 3.60 4.52
CA HIS A 140 -0.90 4.08 3.91
C HIS A 140 -1.11 4.41 2.43
N TYR A 141 -0.37 5.42 1.98
CA TYR A 141 -0.44 5.93 0.62
C TYR A 141 0.99 6.16 0.12
N LEU A 142 1.35 5.49 -0.98
CA LEU A 142 2.59 5.71 -1.69
C LEU A 142 2.35 6.66 -2.84
N TYR A 143 2.95 7.84 -2.75
CA TYR A 143 2.91 8.85 -3.80
C TYR A 143 4.23 8.93 -4.55
N TYR A 144 4.17 9.18 -5.85
CA TYR A 144 5.32 9.49 -6.70
C TYR A 144 5.27 10.94 -7.17
N PHE A 145 6.39 11.65 -7.05
CA PHE A 145 6.58 13.04 -7.40
C PHE A 145 7.56 13.18 -8.56
N LYS A 146 7.12 13.84 -9.63
CA LYS A 146 7.99 14.21 -10.75
C LYS A 146 7.46 15.46 -11.41
N ASN A 147 8.34 16.43 -11.67
CA ASN A 147 8.02 17.67 -12.39
C ASN A 147 6.81 18.44 -11.81
N ASN A 148 6.73 18.56 -10.48
CA ASN A 148 5.60 19.17 -9.74
C ASN A 148 4.25 18.47 -9.93
N GLU A 149 4.22 17.29 -10.56
CA GLU A 149 3.04 16.43 -10.63
C GLU A 149 3.18 15.29 -9.61
N THR A 150 2.03 14.83 -9.10
CA THR A 150 1.95 13.72 -8.15
C THR A 150 1.01 12.64 -8.65
N GLN A 151 1.40 11.40 -8.42
CA GLN A 151 0.57 10.22 -8.66
C GLN A 151 0.46 9.42 -7.37
N LEU A 152 -0.77 9.05 -6.97
CA LEU A 152 -0.99 7.96 -6.02
C LEU A 152 -0.65 6.64 -6.74
N VAL A 153 0.39 5.97 -6.27
CA VAL A 153 0.93 4.74 -6.88
C VAL A 153 0.31 3.50 -6.24
N TYR A 154 0.13 3.53 -4.92
CA TYR A 154 -0.41 2.43 -4.17
C TYR A 154 -1.03 2.92 -2.86
N ASP A 155 -2.13 2.31 -2.46
CA ASP A 155 -2.77 2.46 -1.17
C ASP A 155 -2.91 1.07 -0.53
N TRP A 156 -2.60 0.97 0.76
CA TRP A 156 -2.71 -0.27 1.51
C TRP A 156 -3.03 0.01 2.97
N TYR A 157 -3.29 -1.08 3.68
CA TYR A 157 -3.60 -1.07 5.08
C TYR A 157 -2.65 -1.99 5.83
N THR A 158 -2.27 -1.60 7.03
CA THR A 158 -1.53 -2.46 7.94
C THR A 158 -2.26 -2.59 9.26
N MET A 159 -2.03 -3.71 9.93
CA MET A 159 -2.53 -3.97 11.27
C MET A 159 -1.42 -4.73 11.97
N SER A 160 -0.76 -4.10 12.95
CA SER A 160 0.33 -4.76 13.67
C SER A 160 0.28 -4.45 15.17
N ASP A 161 0.44 -5.48 15.99
CA ASP A 161 0.62 -5.39 17.44
C ASP A 161 1.93 -6.07 17.84
N SER A 162 2.87 -5.29 18.38
CA SER A 162 4.06 -5.86 19.04
C SER A 162 4.86 -6.86 18.18
N GLY A 163 4.95 -6.61 16.87
CA GLY A 163 5.63 -7.48 15.89
C GLY A 163 4.73 -8.54 15.24
N TRP A 164 3.51 -8.71 15.73
CA TRP A 164 2.49 -9.57 15.12
C TRP A 164 1.60 -8.76 14.19
N GLY A 165 1.08 -9.37 13.13
CA GLY A 165 0.08 -8.74 12.26
C GLY A 165 0.47 -8.79 10.79
N SER A 166 0.09 -7.77 10.01
CA SER A 166 0.35 -7.72 8.57
C SER A 166 0.75 -6.33 8.10
N TRP A 167 1.76 -6.30 7.23
CA TRP A 167 2.30 -5.10 6.61
C TRP A 167 2.72 -5.36 5.16
N VAL A 168 3.05 -4.29 4.44
CA VAL A 168 3.60 -4.37 3.10
C VAL A 168 5.10 -4.16 3.16
N GLU A 169 5.85 -5.09 2.60
CA GLU A 169 7.29 -4.95 2.39
C GLU A 169 7.57 -4.55 0.96
N PHE A 170 8.32 -3.47 0.77
CA PHE A 170 8.82 -3.05 -0.53
C PHE A 170 10.22 -3.63 -0.74
N GLU A 171 10.41 -4.31 -1.86
CA GLU A 171 11.72 -4.75 -2.31
C GLU A 171 12.39 -3.56 -3.01
N ASN A 172 13.43 -3.02 -2.37
CA ASN A 172 14.09 -1.80 -2.82
C ASN A 172 14.77 -2.02 -4.18
N PRO A 173 14.47 -1.22 -5.21
CA PRO A 173 15.33 -1.18 -6.36
C PRO A 173 16.62 -0.44 -5.97
N VAL A 174 17.73 -1.16 -5.94
CA VAL A 174 19.10 -0.72 -5.59
C VAL A 174 19.63 0.49 -6.42
N LYS A 175 18.80 1.14 -7.24
CA LYS A 175 19.19 2.23 -8.16
C LYS A 175 18.34 3.48 -7.93
N ALA A 176 19.01 4.62 -7.84
CA ALA A 176 18.41 5.96 -7.70
C ALA A 176 17.33 6.32 -8.76
N ASN A 177 17.34 5.64 -9.92
CA ASN A 177 16.39 5.83 -11.02
C ASN A 177 15.67 4.53 -11.36
N ALA A 178 15.13 3.85 -10.35
CA ALA A 178 14.39 2.63 -10.57
C ALA A 178 13.15 2.87 -11.43
N GLU A 179 13.05 2.15 -12.55
CA GLU A 179 11.85 2.11 -13.41
C GLU A 179 10.86 1.04 -12.94
N SER A 180 11.23 0.25 -11.93
CA SER A 180 10.35 -0.76 -11.34
C SER A 180 10.72 -1.07 -9.89
N PHE A 181 9.73 -1.45 -9.10
CA PHE A 181 9.92 -2.03 -7.76
C PHE A 181 8.85 -3.09 -7.51
N TYR A 182 9.02 -3.88 -6.45
CA TYR A 182 8.08 -4.92 -6.05
C TYR A 182 7.64 -4.68 -4.62
N CYS A 183 6.46 -5.19 -4.28
CA CYS A 183 6.08 -5.35 -2.89
C CYS A 183 5.38 -6.68 -2.69
N LYS A 184 5.27 -7.07 -1.42
CA LYS A 184 4.46 -8.21 -0.97
C LYS A 184 3.78 -7.84 0.34
N THR A 185 2.62 -8.42 0.59
CA THR A 185 2.04 -8.42 1.92
C THR A 185 2.71 -9.52 2.72
N VAL A 186 3.21 -9.17 3.89
CA VAL A 186 3.71 -10.10 4.90
C VAL A 186 2.72 -10.13 6.04
N SER A 187 2.42 -11.32 6.55
CA SER A 187 1.77 -11.45 7.85
C SER A 187 2.54 -12.40 8.74
N PHE A 188 2.60 -12.09 10.03
CA PHE A 188 3.17 -12.92 11.06
C PHE A 188 2.15 -13.07 12.18
N GLU A 189 1.61 -14.28 12.29
CA GLU A 189 0.54 -14.61 13.22
C GLU A 189 1.07 -15.55 14.32
N PRO A 190 0.68 -15.35 15.59
CA PRO A 190 1.12 -16.20 16.69
C PRO A 190 0.58 -17.62 16.53
N ASP A 191 1.34 -18.61 17.02
CA ASP A 191 0.86 -19.97 17.14
C ASP A 191 -0.05 -20.11 18.37
N ASP A 192 -1.20 -20.77 18.19
CA ASP A 192 -2.17 -20.97 19.29
C ASP A 192 -1.59 -21.73 20.50
N ASN A 193 -0.52 -22.51 20.31
CA ASN A 193 0.05 -23.36 21.36
C ASN A 193 1.40 -22.87 21.89
N ASP A 194 2.02 -21.88 21.25
CA ASP A 194 3.34 -21.36 21.65
C ASP A 194 3.48 -19.89 21.24
N GLU A 195 3.39 -19.00 22.23
CA GLU A 195 3.48 -17.54 22.06
C GLU A 195 4.84 -17.07 21.51
N ASN A 196 5.89 -17.90 21.55
CA ASN A 196 7.20 -17.58 20.97
C ASN A 196 7.34 -18.02 19.52
N MET A 197 6.33 -18.71 18.98
CA MET A 197 6.30 -19.21 17.62
C MET A 197 5.21 -18.49 16.83
N GLY A 198 5.46 -18.35 15.54
CA GLY A 198 4.48 -17.80 14.63
C GLY A 198 4.59 -18.41 13.25
N THR A 199 3.59 -18.10 12.44
CA THR A 199 3.55 -18.47 11.03
C THR A 199 3.67 -17.22 10.19
N VAL A 200 4.78 -17.09 9.48
CA VAL A 200 4.93 -16.07 8.44
C VAL A 200 4.22 -16.52 7.17
N LYS A 201 3.43 -15.63 6.59
CA LYS A 201 2.76 -15.82 5.30
C LYS A 201 3.09 -14.67 4.37
N HIS A 202 3.29 -14.96 3.09
CA HIS A 202 3.35 -13.92 2.06
C HIS A 202 2.16 -14.04 1.11
N SER A 203 1.54 -12.92 0.81
CA SER A 203 0.46 -12.76 -0.17
C SER A 203 0.68 -11.53 -1.03
N ASP A 204 -0.20 -11.35 -2.03
CA ASP A 204 -0.31 -10.11 -2.83
C ASP A 204 1.04 -9.58 -3.35
N SER A 205 1.83 -10.46 -3.97
CA SER A 205 3.05 -10.03 -4.65
C SER A 205 2.66 -9.13 -5.81
N MET A 206 3.22 -7.92 -5.84
CA MET A 206 2.92 -6.91 -6.84
C MET A 206 4.21 -6.37 -7.45
N VAL A 207 4.13 -6.00 -8.73
CA VAL A 207 5.18 -5.25 -9.42
C VAL A 207 4.65 -3.92 -9.88
N PHE A 208 5.46 -2.89 -9.71
CA PHE A 208 5.21 -1.54 -10.17
C PHE A 208 6.22 -1.20 -11.25
N ARG A 209 5.76 -0.61 -12.35
CA ARG A 209 6.62 -0.20 -13.47
C ARG A 209 6.27 1.20 -13.94
N LEU A 210 7.28 2.01 -14.17
CA LEU A 210 7.15 3.32 -14.80
C LEU A 210 6.96 3.12 -16.30
N SER A 211 5.85 3.61 -16.84
CA SER A 211 5.54 3.60 -18.27
C SER A 211 5.26 5.03 -18.71
N GLY A 212 6.21 5.64 -19.42
CA GLY A 212 6.20 7.07 -19.68
C GLY A 212 6.38 7.87 -18.39
N ASN A 213 5.39 8.69 -18.03
CA ASN A 213 5.40 9.47 -16.78
C ASN A 213 4.43 8.91 -15.71
N ARG A 214 3.90 7.69 -15.90
CA ARG A 214 2.94 7.10 -14.95
C ARG A 214 3.40 5.73 -14.48
N TRP A 215 3.28 5.49 -13.18
CA TRP A 215 3.44 4.18 -12.58
C TRP A 215 2.21 3.32 -12.85
N LYS A 216 2.44 2.05 -13.14
CA LYS A 216 1.41 1.03 -13.29
C LYS A 216 1.77 -0.14 -12.38
N SER A 217 0.76 -0.77 -11.79
CA SER A 217 0.92 -1.94 -10.95
C SER A 217 0.33 -3.18 -11.59
N GLN A 218 0.84 -4.35 -11.20
CA GLN A 218 0.33 -5.65 -11.62
C GLN A 218 0.50 -6.64 -10.47
N LEU A 219 -0.57 -7.38 -10.15
CA LEU A 219 -0.50 -8.53 -9.25
C LEU A 219 0.24 -9.68 -9.95
N LEU A 220 1.19 -10.27 -9.23
CA LEU A 220 1.98 -11.44 -9.63
C LEU A 220 1.45 -12.72 -8.99
N SER A 221 0.84 -12.63 -7.80
CA SER A 221 0.15 -13.74 -7.14
C SER A 221 -1.37 -13.61 -7.27
N ALA A 222 -2.08 -14.69 -6.97
CA ALA A 222 -3.52 -14.61 -6.76
C ALA A 222 -3.81 -13.69 -5.56
N LYS A 223 -4.75 -12.76 -5.74
CA LYS A 223 -5.13 -11.80 -4.70
C LYS A 223 -5.65 -12.52 -3.45
N ASP A 224 -5.23 -12.06 -2.28
CA ASP A 224 -5.64 -12.56 -0.97
C ASP A 224 -5.33 -14.07 -0.78
N LYS A 225 -4.33 -14.59 -1.52
CA LYS A 225 -3.87 -15.97 -1.43
C LYS A 225 -2.41 -16.04 -1.02
N THR A 226 -2.19 -16.76 0.07
CA THR A 226 -0.86 -17.16 0.53
C THR A 226 -0.17 -18.00 -0.53
N TYR A 227 1.02 -17.58 -0.94
CA TYR A 227 1.89 -18.35 -1.85
C TYR A 227 3.19 -18.81 -1.17
N PHE A 228 3.47 -18.32 0.04
CA PHE A 228 4.56 -18.76 0.89
C PHE A 228 4.08 -18.79 2.34
N GLU A 229 4.46 -19.84 3.06
CA GLU A 229 4.15 -20.00 4.48
C GLU A 229 5.30 -20.73 5.18
N LYS A 230 5.66 -20.27 6.37
CA LYS A 230 6.71 -20.90 7.19
C LYS A 230 6.46 -20.66 8.66
N LYS A 231 6.56 -21.72 9.48
CA LYS A 231 6.60 -21.60 10.94
C LYS A 231 8.01 -21.26 11.40
N MET A 232 8.15 -20.30 12.30
CA MET A 232 9.44 -19.88 12.89
C MET A 232 9.24 -19.20 14.23
N SER A 233 10.33 -18.98 14.98
CA SER A 233 10.27 -18.25 16.24
C SER A 233 10.10 -16.75 15.99
N PHE A 234 9.49 -16.05 16.95
CA PHE A 234 9.36 -14.60 16.94
C PHE A 234 10.71 -13.91 16.78
N ASP A 235 11.71 -14.36 17.55
CA ASP A 235 13.06 -13.82 17.49
C ASP A 235 13.71 -14.03 16.12
N ASP A 236 13.57 -15.20 15.50
CA ASP A 236 14.19 -15.47 14.20
C ASP A 236 13.53 -14.71 13.05
N PHE A 237 12.25 -14.36 13.22
CA PHE A 237 11.54 -13.50 12.29
C PHE A 237 12.05 -12.05 12.37
N HIS A 238 12.11 -11.48 13.58
CA HIS A 238 12.52 -10.09 13.79
C HIS A 238 14.04 -9.84 13.75
N LYS A 239 14.87 -10.90 13.77
CA LYS A 239 16.32 -10.79 13.51
C LYS A 239 16.67 -10.46 12.06
N GLN A 240 15.71 -10.56 11.12
CA GLN A 240 15.95 -10.33 9.70
C GLN A 240 15.80 -8.86 9.27
N GLU A 241 15.54 -7.96 10.23
CA GLU A 241 15.51 -6.50 10.04
C GLU A 241 16.84 -5.81 10.39
#